data_AF-A0A8H5A4J3-F1
#
_entry.id   AF-A0A8H5A4J3-F1
#
_cell.length_a   1.000
_cell.length_b   1.000
_cell.length_c   1.000
_cell.angle_alpha   90.00
_cell.angle_beta   90.00
_cell.angle_gamma   90.00
#
_symmetry.space_group_name_H-M   'P 1'
#
loop_
_entity.id
_entity.type
_entity.pdbx_description
1 polymer ?
#
loop_
_entity_poly.entity_id
_entity_poly.type
_entity_poly.pdbx_seq_one_letter_code
_entity_poly.pdbx_strand_id
1 'polypeptide(L)'
;GGCMWMPNNFLMQGTGIEDSKEQAARYINAVAKLTCSSLEEQAFHGRLRDERLDAFLTQGPEMMKYFRDQGFRWMAKPSQFPDYHPHIEGAVHHGRTLDPAVFDAASLGHYQKYLPKPDGAPVIPRFEDFRVLTRLRSSGQCRAEVSALPKGVSRPVSMGRSLIAQLLKVCKEHDNVEIWTGWELSELLLSERDGGVIGARVQRRGSDELIDIHASLGVILTTGGFSQNQEMRDAYLAGTATSKATS
;
A
#
# COMPACT_ATOMS: atom_id res chain seq x y z
N GLY A 1 2.51 -5.40 -6.46
CA GLY A 1 1.97 -4.62 -5.32
C GLY A 1 2.42 -5.21 -4.01
N GLY A 2 2.25 -4.51 -2.89
CA GLY A 2 2.62 -4.96 -1.54
C GLY A 2 3.89 -4.36 -0.96
N CYS A 3 4.66 -3.61 -1.75
CA CYS A 3 5.80 -2.84 -1.26
C CYS A 3 5.29 -1.53 -0.64
N MET A 4 5.87 -1.15 0.49
CA MET A 4 5.49 0.05 1.22
C MET A 4 6.64 1.06 1.14
N TRP A 5 6.38 2.24 0.56
CA TRP A 5 7.32 3.35 0.62
C TRP A 5 7.16 4.03 1.99
N MET A 6 8.13 3.80 2.87
CA MET A 6 8.18 4.36 4.21
C MET A 6 9.58 4.92 4.51
N PRO A 7 9.76 6.25 4.51
CA PRO A 7 11.04 6.87 4.84
C PRO A 7 11.32 6.78 6.33
N ASN A 8 12.59 6.97 6.72
CA ASN A 8 13.01 6.96 8.13
C ASN A 8 12.46 5.74 8.92
N ASN A 9 12.46 4.57 8.29
CA ASN A 9 11.88 3.37 8.88
C ASN A 9 12.90 2.62 9.75
N PHE A 10 12.38 1.81 10.68
CA PHE A 10 13.21 1.11 11.67
C PHE A 10 14.19 0.08 11.08
N LEU A 11 13.99 -0.39 9.85
CA LEU A 11 14.90 -1.34 9.19
C LEU A 11 16.16 -0.67 8.59
N MET A 12 16.20 0.66 8.51
CA MET A 12 17.38 1.42 8.07
C MET A 12 18.40 1.61 9.21
N GLN A 13 17.99 1.39 10.46
CA GLN A 13 18.87 1.53 11.61
C GLN A 13 20.00 0.48 11.55
N GLY A 14 21.24 0.94 11.67
CA GLY A 14 22.42 0.06 11.64
C GLY A 14 22.81 -0.46 10.24
N THR A 15 22.14 -0.04 9.16
CA THR A 15 22.50 -0.43 7.79
C THR A 15 23.40 0.59 7.08
N GLY A 16 23.73 1.71 7.74
CA GLY A 16 24.49 2.82 7.15
C GLY A 16 23.71 3.63 6.11
N ILE A 17 22.39 3.43 6.00
CA ILE A 17 21.53 4.22 5.11
C ILE A 17 21.05 5.43 5.90
N GLU A 18 21.41 6.62 5.45
CA GLU A 18 20.98 7.88 6.05
C GLU A 18 19.68 8.37 5.41
N ASP A 19 18.68 8.63 6.24
CA ASP A 19 17.40 9.22 5.85
C ASP A 19 16.76 9.92 7.05
N SER A 20 15.84 10.85 6.80
CA SER A 20 15.10 11.56 7.83
C SER A 20 13.72 12.01 7.34
N LYS A 21 12.84 12.37 8.27
CA LYS A 21 11.55 12.99 7.96
C LYS A 21 11.71 14.21 7.05
N GLU A 22 12.68 15.07 7.37
CA GLU A 22 12.97 16.31 6.63
C GLU A 22 13.51 16.00 5.23
N GLN A 23 14.36 14.98 5.08
CA GLN A 23 14.88 14.57 3.78
C GLN A 23 13.78 13.98 2.88
N ALA A 24 12.89 13.17 3.43
CA ALA A 24 11.73 12.65 2.72
C ALA A 24 10.73 13.74 2.34
N ALA A 25 10.50 14.72 3.23
CA ALA A 25 9.68 15.88 2.93
C ALA A 25 10.25 16.71 1.78
N ARG A 26 11.57 16.94 1.75
CA ARG A 26 12.25 17.59 0.61
C ARG A 26 12.00 16.84 -0.69
N TYR A 27 12.15 15.52 -0.68
CA TYR A 27 11.89 14.68 -1.85
C TYR A 27 10.46 14.77 -2.36
N ILE A 28 9.47 14.55 -1.50
CA ILE A 28 8.05 14.60 -1.89
C ILE A 28 7.70 15.99 -2.44
N ASN A 29 8.17 17.05 -1.80
CA ASN A 29 7.92 18.41 -2.26
C ASN A 29 8.60 18.72 -3.60
N ALA A 30 9.83 18.24 -3.81
CA ALA A 30 10.54 18.44 -5.06
C ALA A 30 9.90 17.64 -6.21
N VAL A 31 9.48 16.39 -5.98
CA VAL A 31 8.73 15.59 -6.98
C VAL A 31 7.41 16.25 -7.33
N ALA A 32 6.64 16.72 -6.35
CA ALA A 32 5.38 17.39 -6.60
C ALA A 32 5.52 18.65 -7.47
N LYS A 33 6.64 19.38 -7.36
CA LYS A 33 6.93 20.53 -8.23
C LYS A 33 7.20 20.14 -9.69
N LEU A 34 7.67 18.92 -9.95
CA LEU A 34 7.88 18.42 -11.32
C LEU A 34 6.57 18.00 -11.99
N THR A 35 5.62 17.52 -11.19
CA THR A 35 4.38 16.92 -11.70
C THR A 35 3.19 17.88 -11.73
N CYS A 36 3.20 18.93 -10.89
CA CYS A 36 2.14 19.95 -10.86
C CYS A 36 2.58 21.23 -11.59
N SER A 37 2.02 21.44 -12.78
CA SER A 37 2.33 22.59 -13.65
C SER A 37 1.47 23.83 -13.43
N SER A 38 0.43 23.80 -12.58
CA SER A 38 -0.40 24.97 -12.29
C SER A 38 -0.23 25.49 -10.85
N LEU A 39 -0.17 26.82 -10.73
CA LEU A 39 -0.10 27.54 -9.44
C LEU A 39 -1.39 27.42 -8.62
N GLU A 40 -2.52 27.13 -9.26
CA GLU A 40 -3.83 26.97 -8.62
C GLU A 40 -3.96 25.63 -7.87
N GLU A 41 -3.41 24.53 -8.40
CA GLU A 41 -3.35 23.24 -7.70
C GLU A 41 -2.43 23.27 -6.47
N GLN A 42 -1.35 24.06 -6.51
CA GLN A 42 -0.45 24.24 -5.38
C GLN A 42 -1.10 25.04 -4.24
N ALA A 43 -1.99 25.97 -4.57
CA ALA A 43 -2.62 26.88 -3.60
C ALA A 43 -3.89 26.31 -2.95
N PHE A 44 -4.65 25.44 -3.64
CA PHE A 44 -6.00 25.07 -3.21
C PHE A 44 -6.04 24.38 -1.82
N HIS A 45 -4.97 23.70 -1.40
CA HIS A 45 -4.87 23.08 -0.07
C HIS A 45 -3.44 22.99 0.50
N GLY A 46 -2.60 24.02 0.33
CA GLY A 46 -1.21 23.99 0.80
C GLY A 46 -1.05 23.55 2.27
N ARG A 47 -1.84 24.14 3.18
CA ARG A 47 -1.83 23.78 4.60
C ARG A 47 -2.30 22.34 4.88
N LEU A 48 -3.41 21.91 4.28
CA LEU A 48 -3.93 20.55 4.48
C LEU A 48 -2.99 19.49 3.89
N ARG A 49 -2.32 19.82 2.77
CA ARG A 49 -1.25 18.99 2.21
C ARG A 49 -0.08 18.87 3.18
N ASP A 50 0.37 19.98 3.76
CA ASP A 50 1.48 19.97 4.71
C ASP A 50 1.13 19.19 5.98
N GLU A 51 -0.07 19.37 6.54
CA GLU A 51 -0.56 18.60 7.69
C GLU A 51 -0.64 17.09 7.39
N ARG A 52 -1.15 16.72 6.20
CA ARG A 52 -1.18 15.31 5.76
C ARG A 52 0.20 14.72 5.53
N LEU A 53 1.11 15.50 4.94
CA LEU A 53 2.49 15.09 4.70
C LEU A 53 3.22 14.89 6.03
N ASP A 54 3.06 15.82 6.97
CA ASP A 54 3.63 15.72 8.31
C ASP A 54 3.10 14.50 9.06
N ALA A 55 1.79 14.28 9.03
CA ALA A 55 1.15 13.12 9.63
C ALA A 55 1.66 11.82 9.00
N PHE A 56 1.75 11.74 7.67
CA PHE A 56 2.28 10.56 6.97
C PHE A 56 3.74 10.26 7.36
N LEU A 57 4.61 11.27 7.34
CA LEU A 57 6.04 11.09 7.65
C LEU A 57 6.32 10.83 9.14
N THR A 58 5.39 11.21 10.02
CA THR A 58 5.49 10.96 11.47
C THR A 58 4.89 9.62 11.85
N GLN A 59 3.64 9.37 11.43
CA GLN A 59 2.88 8.19 11.83
C GLN A 59 3.19 6.97 10.98
N GLY A 60 3.67 7.15 9.76
CA GLY A 60 4.00 6.06 8.87
C GLY A 60 5.05 5.10 9.45
N PRO A 61 6.23 5.57 9.89
CA PRO A 61 7.24 4.69 10.49
C PRO A 61 6.75 4.02 11.78
N GLU A 62 5.95 4.72 12.58
CA GLU A 62 5.34 4.17 13.80
C GLU A 62 4.30 3.08 13.48
N MET A 63 3.49 3.25 12.44
CA MET A 63 2.57 2.23 11.94
C MET A 63 3.32 0.95 11.54
N MET A 64 4.48 1.08 10.90
CA MET A 64 5.29 -0.09 10.50
C MET A 64 5.86 -0.84 11.71
N LYS A 65 6.26 -0.11 12.76
CA LYS A 65 6.70 -0.69 14.05
C LYS A 65 5.53 -1.37 14.76
N TYR A 66 4.36 -0.70 14.80
CA TYR A 66 3.14 -1.26 15.37
C TYR A 66 2.80 -2.60 14.73
N PHE A 67 2.79 -2.69 13.40
CA PHE A 67 2.52 -3.97 12.72
C PHE A 67 3.57 -5.04 13.07
N ARG A 68 4.86 -4.69 13.12
CA ARG A 68 5.90 -5.61 13.56
C ARG A 68 5.60 -6.17 14.95
N ASP A 69 5.19 -5.31 15.87
CA ASP A 69 4.89 -5.67 17.27
C ASP A 69 3.61 -6.51 17.38
N GLN A 70 2.68 -6.39 16.42
CA GLN A 70 1.54 -7.29 16.24
C GLN A 70 1.91 -8.64 15.59
N GLY A 71 3.19 -8.91 15.32
CA GLY A 71 3.65 -10.16 14.71
C GLY A 71 3.75 -10.14 13.19
N PHE A 72 3.46 -9.01 12.54
CA PHE A 72 3.71 -8.84 11.10
C PHE A 72 5.21 -8.90 10.81
N ARG A 73 5.60 -9.69 9.80
CA ARG A 73 7.01 -9.86 9.43
C ARG A 73 7.33 -9.10 8.15
N TRP A 74 8.32 -8.22 8.27
CA TRP A 74 8.98 -7.56 7.15
C TRP A 74 10.20 -8.36 6.71
N MET A 75 10.64 -8.16 5.47
CA MET A 75 11.97 -8.62 5.06
C MET A 75 13.04 -7.96 5.95
N ALA A 76 14.08 -8.73 6.31
CA ALA A 76 15.06 -8.30 7.33
C ALA A 76 15.89 -7.06 6.95
N LYS A 77 15.95 -6.72 5.66
CA LYS A 77 16.60 -5.53 5.14
C LYS A 77 15.63 -4.82 4.21
N PRO A 78 15.63 -3.47 4.18
CA PRO A 78 14.83 -2.74 3.22
C PRO A 78 15.30 -3.05 1.79
N SER A 79 14.44 -2.72 0.82
CA SER A 79 14.71 -2.86 -0.59
C SER A 79 15.94 -2.04 -1.00
N GLN A 80 16.73 -2.59 -1.93
CA GLN A 80 17.82 -1.90 -2.61
C GLN A 80 17.32 -1.06 -3.80
N PHE A 81 16.00 -0.97 -3.98
CA PHE A 81 15.40 -0.18 -5.04
C PHE A 81 15.48 1.33 -4.74
N PRO A 82 15.98 2.16 -5.68
CA PRO A 82 16.08 3.60 -5.50
C PRO A 82 14.72 4.29 -5.53
N ASP A 83 14.67 5.51 -5.00
CA ASP A 83 13.57 6.42 -5.31
C ASP A 83 13.42 6.61 -6.84
N TYR A 84 12.19 6.72 -7.33
CA TYR A 84 11.91 6.78 -8.78
C TYR A 84 12.55 7.98 -9.48
N HIS A 85 12.78 9.08 -8.76
CA HIS A 85 13.47 10.26 -9.27
C HIS A 85 14.80 10.46 -8.52
N PRO A 86 15.84 9.67 -8.82
CA PRO A 86 17.08 9.64 -8.01
C PRO A 86 17.91 10.93 -8.13
N HIS A 87 17.61 11.79 -9.09
CA HIS A 87 18.28 13.07 -9.32
C HIS A 87 17.65 14.23 -8.55
N ILE A 88 16.55 13.99 -7.85
CA ILE A 88 15.77 15.03 -7.20
C ILE A 88 16.24 15.21 -5.76
N GLU A 89 16.21 16.47 -5.31
CA GLU A 89 16.59 16.83 -3.96
C GLU A 89 15.87 15.96 -2.92
N GLY A 90 16.61 15.43 -1.95
CA GLY A 90 16.08 14.57 -0.90
C GLY A 90 15.87 13.10 -1.28
N ALA A 91 16.12 12.71 -2.54
CA ALA A 91 16.10 11.30 -2.94
C ALA A 91 17.14 10.47 -2.17
N VAL A 92 16.86 9.17 -2.03
CA VAL A 92 17.85 8.19 -1.56
C VAL A 92 18.05 7.08 -2.59
N HIS A 93 19.27 6.54 -2.62
CA HIS A 93 19.64 5.47 -3.56
C HIS A 93 18.96 4.13 -3.25
N HIS A 94 18.55 3.91 -2.01
CA HIS A 94 17.76 2.75 -1.57
C HIS A 94 17.30 2.91 -0.11
N GLY A 95 16.48 1.99 0.39
CA GLY A 95 16.16 1.88 1.83
C GLY A 95 14.77 2.32 2.25
N ARG A 96 14.09 3.15 1.45
CA ARG A 96 12.74 3.65 1.77
C ARG A 96 11.61 2.68 1.43
N THR A 97 11.88 1.58 0.73
CA THR A 97 10.86 0.58 0.41
C THR A 97 11.00 -0.64 1.31
N LEU A 98 9.92 -1.03 1.98
CA LEU A 98 9.83 -2.26 2.77
C LEU A 98 8.95 -3.28 2.06
N ASP A 99 9.42 -4.52 2.03
CA ASP A 99 8.68 -5.66 1.49
C ASP A 99 8.18 -6.54 2.65
N PRO A 100 6.93 -7.03 2.60
CA PRO A 100 6.46 -8.04 3.53
C PRO A 100 7.25 -9.34 3.34
N ALA A 101 7.60 -10.02 4.43
CA ALA A 101 8.28 -11.30 4.35
C ALA A 101 7.42 -12.34 3.62
N VAL A 102 8.06 -13.35 3.00
CA VAL A 102 7.30 -14.51 2.48
C VAL A 102 6.56 -15.16 3.65
N PHE A 103 5.27 -15.42 3.44
CA PHE A 103 4.36 -15.90 4.48
C PHE A 103 3.73 -17.25 4.10
N ASP A 104 3.48 -18.11 5.09
CA ASP A 104 2.77 -19.38 4.88
C ASP A 104 1.26 -19.17 5.04
N ALA A 105 0.55 -19.12 3.90
CA ALA A 105 -0.91 -18.97 3.89
C ALA A 105 -1.63 -20.15 4.55
N ALA A 106 -1.01 -21.31 4.73
CA ALA A 106 -1.63 -22.44 5.43
C ALA A 106 -2.01 -22.09 6.87
N SER A 107 -1.23 -21.22 7.54
CA SER A 107 -1.46 -20.79 8.93
C SER A 107 -2.78 -20.01 9.14
N LEU A 108 -3.38 -19.51 8.05
CA LEU A 108 -4.65 -18.78 8.10
C LEU A 108 -5.85 -19.71 8.32
N GLY A 109 -5.76 -21.00 7.99
CA GLY A 109 -6.91 -21.90 8.06
C GLY A 109 -8.05 -21.39 7.16
N HIS A 110 -9.26 -21.23 7.71
CA HIS A 110 -10.43 -20.80 6.93
C HIS A 110 -10.34 -19.36 6.40
N TYR A 111 -9.49 -18.49 6.97
CA TYR A 111 -9.26 -17.13 6.49
C TYR A 111 -8.58 -17.10 5.10
N GLN A 112 -8.01 -18.21 4.63
CA GLN A 112 -7.46 -18.32 3.27
C GLN A 112 -8.48 -17.95 2.19
N LYS A 113 -9.78 -18.11 2.45
CA LYS A 113 -10.85 -17.74 1.52
C LYS A 113 -10.88 -16.24 1.18
N TYR A 114 -10.33 -15.39 2.05
CA TYR A 114 -10.26 -13.94 1.87
C TYR A 114 -9.04 -13.48 1.07
N LEU A 115 -8.08 -14.37 0.82
CA LEU A 115 -6.94 -14.02 -0.02
C LEU A 115 -7.38 -13.86 -1.47
N PRO A 116 -6.82 -12.87 -2.20
CA PRO A 116 -6.97 -12.81 -3.65
C PRO A 116 -6.59 -14.15 -4.29
N LYS A 117 -7.19 -14.48 -5.43
CA LYS A 117 -6.77 -15.67 -6.20
C LYS A 117 -5.34 -15.49 -6.71
N PRO A 118 -4.52 -16.55 -6.77
CA PRO A 118 -3.21 -16.48 -7.41
C PRO A 118 -3.38 -16.03 -8.86
N ASP A 119 -2.52 -15.12 -9.30
CA ASP A 119 -2.45 -14.61 -10.68
C ASP A 119 -1.59 -15.50 -11.60
N GLY A 120 -1.13 -16.64 -11.09
CA GLY A 120 -0.23 -17.56 -11.80
C GLY A 120 1.24 -17.15 -11.78
N ALA A 121 1.58 -15.99 -11.20
CA ALA A 121 2.98 -15.57 -11.07
C ALA A 121 3.72 -16.45 -10.04
N PRO A 122 5.03 -16.70 -10.24
CA PRO A 122 5.84 -17.39 -9.26
C PRO A 122 5.95 -16.58 -7.97
N VAL A 123 6.21 -17.26 -6.85
CA VAL A 123 6.48 -16.58 -5.57
C VAL A 123 7.83 -15.90 -5.64
N ILE A 124 7.81 -14.57 -5.65
CA ILE A 124 8.99 -13.72 -5.67
C ILE A 124 9.05 -12.98 -4.34
N PRO A 125 10.10 -13.16 -3.51
CA PRO A 125 10.13 -12.58 -2.16
C PRO A 125 10.18 -11.06 -2.13
N ARG A 126 10.88 -10.42 -3.07
CA ARG A 126 11.02 -8.96 -3.14
C ARG A 126 10.64 -8.41 -4.50
N PHE A 127 10.23 -7.15 -4.54
CA PHE A 127 9.97 -6.48 -5.82
C PHE A 127 11.21 -6.43 -6.73
N GLU A 128 12.38 -6.19 -6.16
CA GLU A 128 13.64 -6.10 -6.90
C GLU A 128 14.05 -7.42 -7.57
N ASP A 129 13.69 -8.55 -6.97
CA ASP A 129 13.92 -9.89 -7.53
C ASP A 129 13.13 -10.11 -8.84
N PHE A 130 12.03 -9.37 -9.05
CA PHE A 130 11.26 -9.42 -10.30
C PHE A 130 12.11 -9.00 -11.51
N ARG A 131 13.02 -8.03 -11.32
CA ARG A 131 13.93 -7.57 -12.39
C ARG A 131 14.93 -8.66 -12.82
N VAL A 132 15.16 -9.68 -11.98
CA VAL A 132 16.02 -10.82 -12.31
C VAL A 132 15.33 -11.77 -13.27
N LEU A 133 14.00 -11.90 -13.17
CA LEU A 133 13.20 -12.82 -13.99
C LEU A 133 12.89 -12.28 -15.39
N THR A 134 12.89 -10.96 -15.56
CA THR A 134 12.57 -10.30 -16.85
C THR A 134 13.79 -9.93 -17.69
N ARG A 135 15.02 -10.14 -17.19
CA ARG A 135 16.24 -10.00 -18.00
C ARG A 135 16.45 -11.24 -18.85
N LEU A 136 16.76 -11.05 -20.14
CA LEU A 136 17.26 -12.14 -21.00
C LEU A 136 18.48 -12.78 -20.33
N ARG A 137 18.50 -14.11 -20.26
CA ARG A 137 19.61 -14.94 -19.74
C ARG A 137 20.95 -14.79 -20.50
N SER A 138 21.09 -13.81 -21.40
CA SER A 138 22.18 -13.72 -22.37
C SER A 138 23.43 -12.94 -21.92
N SER A 139 23.44 -12.33 -20.73
CA SER A 139 24.67 -11.77 -20.16
C SER A 139 25.08 -12.53 -18.90
N GLY A 140 26.12 -13.37 -19.02
CA GLY A 140 26.69 -14.18 -17.92
C GLY A 140 27.35 -13.37 -16.79
N GLN A 141 27.01 -12.08 -16.64
CA GLN A 141 27.66 -11.13 -15.73
C GLN A 141 26.77 -10.63 -14.59
N CYS A 142 25.49 -11.00 -14.54
CA CYS A 142 24.63 -10.68 -13.41
C CYS A 142 23.98 -11.93 -12.83
N ARG A 143 24.69 -12.63 -11.94
CA ARG A 143 24.04 -13.46 -10.92
C ARG A 143 23.37 -12.52 -9.93
N ALA A 144 22.21 -11.99 -10.27
CA ALA A 144 21.40 -11.33 -9.26
C ALA A 144 20.92 -12.41 -8.28
N GLU A 145 21.35 -12.31 -7.02
CA GLU A 145 20.92 -13.20 -5.95
C GLU A 145 19.44 -12.99 -5.72
N VAL A 146 18.61 -13.93 -6.18
CA VAL A 146 17.19 -13.97 -5.80
C VAL A 146 17.15 -14.38 -4.33
N SER A 147 16.39 -13.64 -3.52
CA SER A 147 16.18 -14.00 -2.12
C SER A 147 15.64 -15.45 -2.03
N ALA A 148 16.27 -16.30 -1.24
CA ALA A 148 15.82 -17.67 -1.07
C ALA A 148 14.44 -17.72 -0.39
N LEU A 149 13.58 -18.64 -0.81
CA LEU A 149 12.34 -18.92 -0.10
C LEU A 149 12.65 -19.51 1.28
N PRO A 150 11.91 -19.13 2.34
CA PRO A 150 12.09 -19.73 3.65
C PRO A 150 11.78 -21.24 3.60
N LYS A 151 12.60 -22.05 4.27
CA LYS A 151 12.35 -23.50 4.41
C LYS A 151 11.10 -23.74 5.26
N GLY A 152 10.35 -24.80 4.96
CA GLY A 152 9.19 -25.23 5.75
C GLY A 152 7.90 -24.48 5.48
N VAL A 153 7.85 -23.65 4.44
CA VAL A 153 6.62 -22.96 4.01
C VAL A 153 5.84 -23.85 3.05
N SER A 154 4.62 -24.21 3.43
CA SER A 154 3.78 -25.14 2.67
C SER A 154 2.96 -24.45 1.57
N ARG A 155 2.42 -23.25 1.85
CA ARG A 155 1.66 -22.43 0.89
C ARG A 155 2.25 -21.02 0.82
N PRO A 156 3.42 -20.86 0.18
CA PRO A 156 4.12 -19.59 0.17
C PRO A 156 3.32 -18.53 -0.58
N VAL A 157 3.18 -17.37 0.05
CA VAL A 157 2.71 -16.14 -0.58
C VAL A 157 3.72 -15.02 -0.32
N SER A 158 3.90 -14.15 -1.30
CA SER A 158 4.81 -13.00 -1.21
C SER A 158 4.12 -11.71 -1.64
N MET A 159 4.83 -10.59 -1.55
CA MET A 159 4.37 -9.30 -2.05
C MET A 159 2.98 -8.94 -1.49
N GLY A 160 2.09 -8.38 -2.30
CA GLY A 160 0.75 -7.96 -1.87
C GLY A 160 -0.09 -9.11 -1.28
N ARG A 161 0.11 -10.34 -1.73
CA ARG A 161 -0.58 -11.50 -1.14
C ARG A 161 -0.08 -11.78 0.27
N SER A 162 1.23 -11.64 0.51
CA SER A 162 1.79 -11.73 1.87
C SER A 162 1.32 -10.59 2.75
N LEU A 163 1.30 -9.35 2.25
CA LEU A 163 0.77 -8.20 2.99
C LEU A 163 -0.65 -8.48 3.51
N ILE A 164 -1.57 -8.88 2.63
CA ILE A 164 -2.94 -9.21 3.02
C ILE A 164 -3.00 -10.44 3.93
N ALA A 165 -2.22 -11.49 3.65
CA ALA A 165 -2.19 -12.69 4.47
C ALA A 165 -1.77 -12.39 5.91
N GLN A 166 -0.73 -11.59 6.09
CA GLN A 166 -0.23 -11.22 7.41
C GLN A 166 -1.20 -10.29 8.15
N LEU A 167 -1.85 -9.34 7.46
CA LEU A 167 -2.90 -8.52 8.08
C LEU A 167 -4.11 -9.36 8.50
N LEU A 168 -4.55 -10.31 7.67
CA LEU A 168 -5.59 -11.27 8.05
C LEU A 168 -5.18 -12.14 9.24
N LYS A 169 -3.90 -12.50 9.34
CA LYS A 169 -3.36 -13.23 10.48
C LYS A 169 -3.45 -12.39 11.76
N VAL A 170 -3.08 -11.12 11.70
CA VAL A 170 -3.25 -10.18 12.83
C VAL A 170 -4.73 -10.08 13.20
N CYS A 171 -5.63 -9.81 12.25
CA CYS A 171 -7.07 -9.75 12.52
C CYS A 171 -7.63 -11.05 13.11
N LYS A 172 -7.10 -12.22 12.69
CA LYS A 172 -7.51 -13.53 13.24
C LYS A 172 -7.04 -13.73 14.68
N GLU A 173 -5.91 -13.14 15.07
CA GLU A 173 -5.38 -13.22 16.43
C GLU A 173 -6.04 -12.23 17.41
N HIS A 174 -6.78 -11.26 16.87
CA HIS A 174 -7.57 -10.30 17.64
C HIS A 174 -9.06 -10.62 17.52
N ASP A 175 -9.70 -11.01 18.61
CA ASP A 175 -11.12 -11.42 18.63
C ASP A 175 -12.13 -10.25 18.51
N ASN A 176 -11.69 -9.07 18.07
CA ASN A 176 -12.50 -7.86 17.94
C ASN A 176 -12.68 -7.38 16.49
N VAL A 177 -12.31 -8.21 15.50
CA VAL A 177 -12.46 -7.88 14.07
C VAL A 177 -13.39 -8.87 13.38
N GLU A 178 -14.49 -8.36 12.86
CA GLU A 178 -15.41 -9.12 12.02
C GLU A 178 -15.20 -8.80 10.53
N ILE A 179 -15.14 -9.84 9.68
CA ILE A 179 -14.86 -9.68 8.25
C ILE A 179 -16.03 -10.20 7.41
N TRP A 180 -16.75 -9.26 6.80
CA TRP A 180 -17.84 -9.55 5.86
C TRP A 180 -17.36 -9.42 4.42
N THR A 181 -17.70 -10.39 3.57
CA THR A 181 -17.42 -10.36 2.13
C THR A 181 -18.69 -10.57 1.32
N GLY A 182 -18.72 -10.03 0.11
CA GLY A 182 -19.93 -10.07 -0.73
C GLY A 182 -20.95 -9.02 -0.32
N TRP A 183 -20.50 -7.93 0.30
CA TRP A 183 -21.30 -6.78 0.69
C TRP A 183 -20.71 -5.53 0.04
N GLU A 184 -21.58 -4.63 -0.39
CA GLU A 184 -21.26 -3.39 -1.08
C GLU A 184 -21.84 -2.22 -0.27
N LEU A 185 -21.07 -1.14 -0.12
CA LEU A 185 -21.55 0.08 0.54
C LEU A 185 -22.59 0.75 -0.37
N SER A 186 -23.79 0.99 0.16
CA SER A 186 -24.87 1.66 -0.57
C SER A 186 -24.98 3.13 -0.17
N GLU A 187 -25.03 3.42 1.13
CA GLU A 187 -25.17 4.78 1.64
C GLU A 187 -24.56 4.92 3.05
N LEU A 188 -24.19 6.15 3.40
CA LEU A 188 -23.85 6.52 4.78
C LEU A 188 -25.13 6.85 5.53
N LEU A 189 -25.26 6.34 6.75
CA LEU A 189 -26.36 6.69 7.63
C LEU A 189 -26.02 7.99 8.35
N LEU A 190 -26.90 8.97 8.26
CA LEU A 190 -26.71 10.30 8.84
C LEU A 190 -27.67 10.52 10.00
N SER A 191 -27.19 11.16 11.06
CA SER A 191 -28.00 11.62 12.19
C SER A 191 -28.91 12.76 11.75
N GLU A 192 -30.21 12.64 12.02
CA GLU A 192 -31.19 13.70 11.73
C GLU A 192 -30.96 14.97 12.57
N ARG A 193 -30.23 14.87 13.69
CA ARG A 193 -30.04 16.00 14.63
C ARG A 193 -28.94 16.96 14.19
N ASP A 194 -27.84 16.43 13.68
CA ASP A 194 -26.60 17.18 13.44
C ASP A 194 -25.93 16.84 12.09
N GLY A 195 -26.49 15.89 11.32
CA GLY A 195 -25.93 15.44 10.05
C GLY A 195 -24.66 14.57 10.19
N GLY A 196 -24.29 14.17 11.41
CA GLY A 196 -23.12 13.32 11.64
C GLY A 196 -23.28 11.91 11.07
N VAL A 197 -22.19 11.30 10.62
CA VAL A 197 -22.19 9.90 10.15
C VAL A 197 -22.32 8.95 11.34
N ILE A 198 -23.40 8.16 11.38
CA ILE A 198 -23.71 7.23 12.48
C ILE A 198 -23.62 5.75 12.06
N GLY A 199 -23.24 5.48 10.81
CA GLY A 199 -23.18 4.13 10.28
C GLY A 199 -23.17 4.10 8.76
N ALA A 200 -23.41 2.91 8.22
CA ALA A 200 -23.49 2.66 6.80
C ALA A 200 -24.56 1.60 6.50
N ARG A 201 -25.30 1.78 5.40
CA ARG A 201 -26.12 0.73 4.82
C ARG A 201 -25.30 -0.04 3.80
N VAL A 202 -25.35 -1.36 3.91
CA VAL A 202 -24.67 -2.28 3.00
C VAL A 202 -25.67 -3.19 2.30
N GLN A 203 -25.41 -3.50 1.04
CA GLN A 203 -26.19 -4.44 0.24
C GLN A 203 -25.41 -5.71 -0.02
N ARG A 204 -26.07 -6.86 0.10
CA ARG A 204 -25.45 -8.14 -0.27
C ARG A 204 -25.39 -8.26 -1.79
N ARG A 205 -24.20 -8.54 -2.32
CA ARG A 205 -23.99 -8.63 -3.77
C ARG A 205 -24.85 -9.71 -4.40
N GLY A 206 -25.64 -9.32 -5.40
CA GLY A 206 -26.56 -10.22 -6.11
C GLY A 206 -27.86 -10.51 -5.38
N SER A 207 -28.23 -9.68 -4.39
CA SER A 207 -29.46 -9.76 -3.61
C SER A 207 -30.00 -8.36 -3.32
N ASP A 208 -31.29 -8.26 -3.04
CA ASP A 208 -31.94 -7.04 -2.54
C ASP A 208 -31.84 -6.91 -1.01
N GLU A 209 -31.11 -7.81 -0.35
CA GLU A 209 -30.85 -7.77 1.09
C GLU A 209 -30.00 -6.54 1.46
N LEU A 210 -30.58 -5.67 2.28
CA LEU A 210 -29.97 -4.47 2.83
C LEU A 210 -29.85 -4.59 4.35
N ILE A 211 -28.70 -4.19 4.91
CA ILE A 211 -28.45 -4.18 6.35
C ILE A 211 -27.86 -2.82 6.74
N ASP A 212 -28.36 -2.27 7.84
CA ASP A 212 -27.83 -1.07 8.46
C ASP A 212 -26.82 -1.44 9.56
N ILE A 213 -25.59 -0.94 9.43
CA ILE A 213 -24.52 -1.11 10.41
C ILE A 213 -24.28 0.23 11.09
N HIS A 214 -24.66 0.31 12.37
CA HIS A 214 -24.39 1.50 13.18
C HIS A 214 -22.95 1.49 13.71
N ALA A 215 -22.29 2.64 13.64
CA ALA A 215 -20.92 2.84 14.08
C ALA A 215 -20.87 3.90 15.19
N SER A 216 -20.44 3.50 16.38
CA SER A 216 -20.40 4.40 17.56
C SER A 216 -19.28 5.44 17.52
N LEU A 217 -18.19 5.16 16.79
CA LEU A 217 -17.02 6.05 16.70
C LEU A 217 -16.86 6.71 15.34
N GLY A 218 -17.29 6.05 14.28
CA GLY A 218 -17.21 6.57 12.92
C GLY A 218 -17.05 5.47 11.88
N VAL A 219 -17.06 5.88 10.61
CA VAL A 219 -16.92 5.01 9.44
C VAL A 219 -15.64 5.38 8.70
N ILE A 220 -14.79 4.39 8.41
CA ILE A 220 -13.58 4.57 7.62
C ILE A 220 -13.80 3.98 6.23
N LEU A 221 -13.70 4.80 5.19
CA LEU A 221 -13.83 4.37 3.80
C LEU A 221 -12.46 4.08 3.17
N THR A 222 -12.19 2.80 2.89
CA THR A 222 -10.98 2.33 2.20
C THR A 222 -11.33 1.46 0.98
N THR A 223 -12.31 1.90 0.19
CA THR A 223 -12.90 1.14 -0.93
C THR A 223 -12.15 1.28 -2.25
N GLY A 224 -10.98 1.95 -2.25
CA GLY A 224 -10.20 2.23 -3.45
C GLY A 224 -10.62 3.52 -4.15
N GLY A 225 -10.14 3.71 -5.38
CA GLY A 225 -10.46 4.87 -6.21
C GLY A 225 -11.43 4.55 -7.34
N PHE A 226 -11.70 5.53 -8.19
CA PHE A 226 -12.64 5.42 -9.31
C PHE A 226 -11.98 4.97 -10.63
N SER A 227 -10.79 4.35 -10.58
CA SER A 227 -10.03 3.98 -11.79
C SER A 227 -10.76 3.01 -12.72
N GLN A 228 -11.76 2.27 -12.23
CA GLN A 228 -12.61 1.38 -13.02
C GLN A 228 -13.94 2.02 -13.46
N ASN A 229 -14.28 3.22 -13.00
CA ASN A 229 -15.51 3.94 -13.38
C ASN A 229 -15.24 4.88 -14.57
N GLN A 230 -15.74 4.52 -15.76
CA GLN A 230 -15.50 5.29 -16.99
C GLN A 230 -16.04 6.72 -16.91
N GLU A 231 -17.27 6.91 -16.43
CA GLU A 231 -17.90 8.23 -16.31
C GLU A 231 -17.10 9.17 -15.41
N MET A 232 -16.66 8.69 -14.25
CA MET A 232 -15.80 9.47 -13.35
C MET A 232 -14.42 9.73 -13.95
N ARG A 233 -13.83 8.77 -14.69
CA ARG A 233 -12.57 9.03 -15.40
C ARG A 233 -12.74 10.15 -16.43
N ASP A 234 -13.83 10.11 -17.20
CA ASP A 234 -14.10 11.14 -18.21
C ASP A 234 -14.38 12.50 -17.56
N ALA A 235 -15.06 12.53 -16.42
CA ALA A 235 -15.35 13.78 -15.71
C ALA A 235 -14.13 14.39 -14.99
N TYR A 236 -13.26 13.56 -14.41
CA TYR A 236 -12.20 14.04 -13.50
C TYR A 236 -10.77 13.86 -14.02
N LEU A 237 -10.54 13.05 -15.06
CA LEU A 237 -9.22 12.80 -15.64
C LEU A 237 -9.12 13.23 -17.11
N ALA A 238 -10.21 13.66 -17.76
CA ALA A 238 -10.16 14.17 -19.12
C ALA A 238 -9.44 15.53 -19.15
N GLY A 239 -8.15 15.46 -19.46
CA GLY A 239 -7.20 16.58 -19.47
C GLY A 239 -5.75 16.10 -19.52
N THR A 240 -5.49 14.86 -19.07
CA THR A 240 -4.17 14.19 -19.14
C THR A 240 -4.03 13.25 -20.35
N ALA A 241 -4.63 13.60 -21.49
CA ALA A 241 -4.45 12.84 -22.73
C ALA A 241 -3.27 13.39 -23.57
N THR A 242 -2.16 12.66 -23.49
CA THR A 242 -1.11 12.50 -24.52
C THR A 242 -0.31 13.74 -24.95
N SER A 243 0.80 14.04 -24.26
CA SER A 243 2.00 14.46 -24.98
C SER A 243 2.51 13.24 -25.75
N LYS A 244 2.57 13.34 -27.08
CA LYS A 244 3.09 12.33 -28.02
C LYS A 244 4.22 11.51 -27.40
N ALA A 245 4.02 10.20 -27.28
CA ALA A 245 5.14 9.27 -27.23
C ALA A 245 5.92 9.49 -28.55
N THR A 246 7.14 9.97 -28.42
CA THR A 246 8.05 10.25 -29.52
C THR A 246 8.27 8.99 -30.34
N SER A 247 8.26 9.17 -31.66
CA SER A 247 8.56 8.16 -32.69
C SER A 247 9.85 7.40 -32.47
#